data_AF-A0A2I6QN51-F1
#
_entry.id   AF-A0A2I6QN51-F1
#
_cell.length_a   1.000
_cell.length_b   1.000
_cell.length_c   1.000
_cell.angle_alpha   90.00
_cell.angle_beta   90.00
_cell.angle_gamma   90.00
#
_symmetry.space_group_name_H-M   'P 1'
#
loop_
_entity.id
_entity.type
_entity.pdbx_description
1 polymer ?
#
loop_
_entity_poly.entity_id
_entity_poly.type
_entity_poly.pdbx_seq_one_letter_code
_entity_poly.pdbx_strand_id
1 'polypeptide(L)'
;MHGKQISTHAVVLLAVTGIVIALTTLPASVVFISLLKHFSLIAGHPNASDAIGHASLYGSLTAVIYWALRGRMGFTRAFWVALLAGLSLGLTTELIQHFSPGRTMQLSDLLGNWLGAMTVIALIGYWHSRTNERLQQAV
;
A
#
# COMPACT_ATOMS: atom_id res chain seq x y z
N MET A 1 0.19 35.30 -13.43
CA MET A 1 0.77 33.96 -13.20
C MET A 1 -0.18 33.19 -12.29
N HIS A 2 -1.04 32.32 -12.84
CA HIS A 2 -1.94 31.49 -12.03
C HIS A 2 -1.17 30.26 -11.53
N GLY A 3 -0.78 30.26 -10.26
CA GLY A 3 -0.17 29.10 -9.64
C GLY A 3 -1.16 27.93 -9.65
N LYS A 4 -0.80 26.81 -10.28
CA LYS A 4 -1.57 25.57 -10.19
C LYS A 4 -1.56 25.11 -8.72
N GLN A 5 -2.68 25.26 -8.03
CA GLN A 5 -2.83 24.73 -6.68
C GLN A 5 -2.75 23.21 -6.72
N ILE A 6 -1.87 22.63 -5.89
CA ILE A 6 -1.75 21.19 -5.75
C ILE A 6 -2.98 20.69 -4.98
N SER A 7 -3.70 19.73 -5.55
CA SER A 7 -4.86 19.12 -4.91
C SER A 7 -4.44 18.34 -3.65
N THR A 8 -5.22 18.46 -2.57
CA THR A 8 -4.99 17.74 -1.30
C THR A 8 -4.79 16.23 -1.50
N HIS A 9 -5.54 15.60 -2.41
CA HIS A 9 -5.40 14.18 -2.75
C HIS A 9 -4.00 13.84 -3.30
N ALA A 10 -3.40 14.75 -4.07
CA ALA A 10 -2.04 14.56 -4.58
C ALA A 10 -1.00 14.68 -3.46
N VAL A 11 -1.20 15.63 -2.53
CA VAL A 11 -0.32 15.77 -1.35
C VAL A 11 -0.38 14.51 -0.49
N VAL A 12 -1.58 14.02 -0.18
CA VAL A 12 -1.77 12.79 0.60
C VAL A 12 -1.16 11.58 -0.11
N LEU A 13 -1.37 11.44 -1.41
CA LEU A 13 -0.79 10.34 -2.18
C LEU A 13 0.74 10.37 -2.15
N LEU A 14 1.35 11.54 -2.36
CA LEU A 14 2.81 11.68 -2.32
C LEU A 14 3.36 11.41 -0.92
N ALA A 15 2.69 11.92 0.12
CA ALA A 15 3.09 11.69 1.50
C ALA A 15 3.02 10.20 1.87
N VAL A 16 1.90 9.53 1.59
CA VAL A 16 1.71 8.10 1.89
C VAL A 16 2.68 7.24 1.10
N THR A 17 2.85 7.51 -0.20
CA THR A 17 3.83 6.80 -1.03
C THR A 17 5.25 6.99 -0.48
N GLY A 18 5.62 8.23 -0.13
CA GLY A 18 6.92 8.53 0.46
C GLY A 18 7.15 7.81 1.80
N ILE A 19 6.13 7.75 2.65
CA ILE A 19 6.18 7.00 3.92
C ILE A 19 6.35 5.51 3.66
N VAL A 20 5.59 4.90 2.75
CA VAL A 20 5.70 3.46 2.44
C VAL A 20 7.10 3.13 1.90
N ILE A 21 7.60 3.94 0.97
CA ILE A 21 8.96 3.76 0.42
C ILE A 21 9.99 3.91 1.55
N ALA A 22 9.88 4.94 2.39
CA ALA A 22 10.82 5.13 3.50
C ALA A 22 10.80 3.94 4.48
N LEU A 23 9.62 3.49 4.90
CA LEU A 23 9.49 2.40 5.89
C LEU A 23 10.03 1.06 5.38
N THR A 24 9.92 0.81 4.07
CA THR A 24 10.40 -0.44 3.44
C THR A 24 11.88 -0.38 3.06
N THR A 25 12.38 0.77 2.61
CA THR A 25 13.74 0.88 2.06
C THR A 25 14.78 1.39 3.05
N LEU A 26 14.38 2.04 4.15
CA LEU A 26 15.34 2.55 5.14
C LEU A 26 16.14 1.41 5.82
N PRO A 27 17.43 1.66 6.11
CA PRO A 27 18.28 0.70 6.80
C PRO A 27 17.67 0.24 8.13
N ALA A 28 17.91 -1.01 8.50
CA ALA A 28 17.39 -1.55 9.77
C ALA A 28 17.97 -0.82 11.01
N SER A 29 19.13 -0.17 10.85
CA SER A 29 19.81 0.63 11.88
C SER A 29 19.09 1.93 12.24
N VAL A 30 18.11 2.38 11.45
CA VAL A 30 17.31 3.56 11.78
C VAL A 30 16.50 3.26 13.05
N VAL A 31 16.65 4.12 14.07
CA VAL A 31 16.07 3.93 15.41
C VAL A 31 14.58 3.59 15.36
N PHE A 32 13.82 4.28 14.50
CA PHE A 32 12.40 4.03 14.32
C PHE A 32 12.09 2.60 13.85
N ILE A 33 12.87 2.09 12.89
CA ILE A 33 12.73 0.71 12.37
C ILE A 33 13.15 -0.31 13.43
N SER A 34 14.22 -0.02 14.17
CA SER A 34 14.68 -0.87 15.28
C SER A 34 13.64 -0.97 16.41
N LEU A 35 12.91 0.10 16.70
CA LEU A 35 11.81 0.11 17.66
C LEU A 35 10.63 -0.74 17.18
N LEU A 36 10.22 -0.61 15.90
CA LEU A 36 9.14 -1.41 15.34
C LEU A 36 9.45 -2.92 15.40
N LYS A 37 10.69 -3.31 15.12
CA LYS A 37 11.13 -4.72 15.24
C LYS A 37 11.11 -5.25 16.67
N HIS A 38 11.41 -4.41 17.67
CA HIS A 38 11.32 -4.85 19.07
C HIS A 38 9.87 -5.17 19.47
N PHE A 39 8.89 -4.41 18.98
CA PHE A 39 7.48 -4.72 19.21
C PHE A 39 7.03 -6.00 18.51
N SER A 40 7.53 -6.27 17.30
CA SER A 40 7.15 -7.48 16.55
C SER A 40 7.76 -8.76 17.12
N LEU A 41 8.99 -8.70 17.64
CA LEU A 41 9.66 -9.84 18.28
C LEU A 41 8.93 -10.35 19.54
N ILE A 42 8.25 -9.46 20.27
CA ILE A 42 7.46 -9.82 21.46
C ILE A 42 6.23 -10.68 21.07
N ALA A 43 5.77 -10.62 19.81
CA ALA A 43 4.61 -11.36 19.32
C ALA A 43 4.90 -12.81 18.87
N GLY A 44 6.16 -13.28 18.98
CA GLY A 44 6.51 -14.70 18.88
C GLY A 44 6.71 -15.30 17.48
N HIS A 45 6.38 -14.58 16.38
CA HIS A 45 6.59 -15.06 15.01
C HIS A 45 7.13 -13.96 14.07
N PRO A 46 8.46 -13.71 14.05
CA PRO A 46 9.06 -12.56 13.36
C PRO A 46 8.70 -12.48 11.87
N ASN A 47 8.67 -13.60 11.15
CA ASN A 47 8.37 -13.60 9.72
C ASN A 47 6.88 -13.33 9.42
N ALA A 48 5.98 -13.76 10.30
CA ALA A 48 4.54 -13.55 10.12
C ALA A 48 4.15 -12.12 10.49
N SER A 49 4.74 -11.57 11.56
CA SER A 49 4.51 -10.18 11.95
C SER A 49 4.98 -9.19 10.89
N ASP A 50 6.14 -9.46 10.28
CA ASP A 50 6.69 -8.59 9.24
C ASP A 50 5.80 -8.65 7.98
N ALA A 51 5.41 -9.85 7.53
CA ALA A 51 4.48 -10.02 6.41
C ALA A 51 3.11 -9.34 6.63
N ILE A 52 2.58 -9.36 7.86
CA ILE A 52 1.34 -8.65 8.22
C ILE A 52 1.52 -7.13 8.16
N GLY A 53 2.66 -6.62 8.63
CA GLY A 53 3.02 -5.21 8.50
C GLY A 53 3.08 -4.77 7.05
N HIS A 54 3.76 -5.57 6.21
CA HIS A 54 3.82 -5.39 4.76
C HIS A 54 2.43 -5.41 4.10
N ALA A 55 1.58 -6.38 4.44
CA ALA A 55 0.21 -6.44 3.93
C ALA A 55 -0.63 -5.22 4.33
N SER A 56 -0.53 -4.78 5.58
CA SER A 56 -1.25 -3.60 6.07
C SER A 56 -0.79 -2.32 5.37
N LEU A 57 0.52 -2.17 5.17
CA LEU A 57 1.14 -1.02 4.53
C LEU A 57 0.73 -0.91 3.05
N TYR A 58 0.85 -2.00 2.29
CA TYR A 58 0.51 -2.01 0.87
C TYR A 58 -0.99 -2.01 0.61
N GLY A 59 -1.78 -2.65 1.46
CA GLY A 59 -3.24 -2.52 1.42
C GLY A 59 -3.65 -1.05 1.59
N SER A 60 -3.12 -0.35 2.59
CA SER A 60 -3.39 1.07 2.82
C SER A 60 -2.95 1.95 1.66
N LEU A 61 -1.76 1.69 1.10
CA LEU A 61 -1.26 2.41 -0.08
C LEU A 61 -2.18 2.22 -1.29
N THR A 62 -2.56 0.99 -1.62
CA THR A 62 -3.49 0.68 -2.72
C THR A 62 -4.83 1.40 -2.53
N ALA A 63 -5.35 1.42 -1.30
CA ALA A 63 -6.54 2.16 -0.92
C ALA A 63 -6.41 3.66 -1.24
N VAL A 64 -5.34 4.30 -0.75
CA VAL A 64 -5.08 5.74 -0.95
C VAL A 64 -4.94 6.07 -2.44
N ILE A 65 -4.21 5.23 -3.20
CA ILE A 65 -4.10 5.39 -4.65
C ILE A 65 -5.49 5.33 -5.30
N TYR A 66 -6.30 4.32 -4.95
CA TYR A 66 -7.64 4.18 -5.49
C TYR A 66 -8.49 5.42 -5.22
N TRP A 67 -8.58 5.89 -3.97
CA TRP A 67 -9.41 7.05 -3.62
C TRP A 67 -8.91 8.35 -4.24
N ALA A 68 -7.59 8.55 -4.32
CA ALA A 68 -7.00 9.72 -4.98
C ALA A 68 -7.32 9.76 -6.48
N LEU A 69 -7.39 8.59 -7.14
CA LEU A 69 -7.70 8.49 -8.57
C LEU A 69 -9.20 8.47 -8.85
N ARG A 70 -10.02 7.88 -7.97
CA ARG A 70 -11.46 7.70 -8.19
C ARG A 70 -12.19 9.02 -8.38
N GLY A 71 -11.72 10.10 -7.76
CA GLY A 71 -12.24 11.46 -7.98
C GLY A 71 -11.91 12.08 -9.34
N ARG A 72 -11.07 11.43 -10.16
CA ARG A 72 -10.58 11.94 -11.45
C ARG A 72 -10.82 11.00 -12.62
N MET A 73 -11.08 9.72 -12.37
CA MET A 73 -11.34 8.72 -13.41
C MET A 73 -12.42 7.73 -12.99
N GLY A 74 -12.97 7.02 -13.98
CA GLY A 74 -13.99 5.99 -13.76
C GLY A 74 -13.48 4.83 -12.90
N PHE A 75 -14.42 4.13 -12.25
CA PHE A 75 -14.15 3.03 -11.31
C PHE A 75 -13.12 2.03 -11.86
N THR A 76 -13.36 1.46 -13.05
CA THR A 76 -12.52 0.41 -13.64
C THR A 76 -11.08 0.85 -13.83
N ARG A 77 -10.85 2.10 -14.27
CA ARG A 77 -9.49 2.62 -14.46
C ARG A 77 -8.80 2.85 -13.12
N ALA A 78 -9.48 3.49 -12.16
CA ALA A 78 -8.93 3.71 -10.81
C ALA A 78 -8.59 2.39 -10.12
N PHE A 79 -9.45 1.38 -10.28
CA PHE A 79 -9.28 0.04 -9.75
C PHE A 79 -7.99 -0.62 -10.25
N TRP A 80 -7.83 -0.72 -11.58
CA TRP A 80 -6.67 -1.39 -12.17
C TRP A 80 -5.38 -0.62 -11.94
N VAL A 81 -5.41 0.71 -12.00
CA VAL A 81 -4.22 1.52 -11.70
C VAL A 81 -3.79 1.35 -10.25
N ALA A 82 -4.72 1.34 -9.29
CA ALA A 82 -4.40 1.13 -7.89
C ALA A 82 -3.82 -0.26 -7.61
N LEU A 83 -4.38 -1.31 -8.22
CA LEU A 83 -3.85 -2.68 -8.10
C LEU A 83 -2.45 -2.78 -8.69
N LEU A 84 -2.26 -2.36 -9.95
CA LEU A 84 -0.96 -2.46 -10.62
C LEU A 84 0.09 -1.61 -9.92
N ALA A 85 -0.26 -0.43 -9.42
CA ALA A 85 0.65 0.41 -8.64
C ALA A 85 1.04 -0.26 -7.32
N GLY A 86 0.09 -0.83 -6.57
CA GLY A 86 0.38 -1.56 -5.33
C GLY A 86 1.33 -2.74 -5.55
N LEU A 87 1.06 -3.58 -6.56
CA LEU A 87 1.88 -4.74 -6.89
C LEU A 87 3.29 -4.35 -7.35
N SER A 88 3.37 -3.36 -8.26
CA SER A 88 4.65 -2.92 -8.83
C SER A 88 5.51 -2.17 -7.82
N LEU A 89 4.91 -1.31 -6.98
CA LEU A 89 5.63 -0.67 -5.88
C LEU A 89 6.10 -1.70 -4.85
N GLY A 90 5.28 -2.71 -4.52
CA GLY A 90 5.66 -3.78 -3.58
C GLY A 90 6.84 -4.61 -4.07
N LEU A 91 6.86 -4.92 -5.37
CA LEU A 91 8.02 -5.58 -5.99
C LEU A 91 9.24 -4.67 -6.00
N THR A 92 9.08 -3.41 -6.40
CA THR A 92 10.20 -2.46 -6.56
C THR A 92 10.88 -2.17 -5.23
N THR A 93 10.13 -1.93 -4.16
CA THR A 93 10.71 -1.67 -2.84
C THR A 93 11.43 -2.88 -2.27
N GLU A 94 10.93 -4.09 -2.51
CA GLU A 94 11.59 -5.33 -2.07
C GLU A 94 12.92 -5.54 -2.81
N LEU A 95 12.96 -5.26 -4.11
CA LEU A 95 14.19 -5.25 -4.89
C LEU A 95 15.18 -4.17 -4.40
N ILE A 96 14.69 -2.98 -4.04
CA ILE A 96 15.52 -1.92 -3.46
C ILE A 96 16.04 -2.32 -2.08
N GLN A 97 15.23 -3.01 -1.29
CA GLN A 97 15.57 -3.46 0.07
C GLN A 97 16.80 -4.40 0.06
N HIS A 98 17.05 -5.13 -1.04
CA HIS A 98 18.29 -5.90 -1.23
C HIS A 98 19.56 -5.04 -1.14
N PHE A 99 19.48 -3.76 -1.53
CA PHE A 99 20.60 -2.82 -1.49
C PHE A 99 20.66 -2.02 -0.17
N SER A 100 19.72 -2.25 0.76
CA SER A 100 19.64 -1.51 2.02
C SER A 100 20.42 -2.23 3.14
N PRO A 101 21.36 -1.57 3.82
CA PRO A 101 22.15 -2.19 4.89
C PRO A 101 21.28 -2.78 6.02
N GLY A 102 21.56 -4.03 6.39
CA GLY A 102 20.84 -4.74 7.46
C GLY A 102 19.42 -5.17 7.08
N ARG A 103 19.08 -5.13 5.80
CA ARG A 103 17.84 -5.68 5.25
C ARG A 103 18.15 -6.80 4.28
N THR A 104 17.20 -7.73 4.14
CA THR A 104 17.24 -8.79 3.15
C THR A 104 15.93 -8.77 2.38
N MET A 105 15.99 -9.14 1.10
CA MET A 105 14.79 -9.41 0.33
C MET A 105 14.19 -10.73 0.83
N GLN A 106 12.93 -10.72 1.24
CA GLN A 106 12.22 -11.91 1.70
C GLN A 106 10.97 -12.14 0.85
N LEU A 107 10.80 -13.39 0.41
CA LEU A 107 9.60 -13.76 -0.34
C LEU A 107 8.32 -13.57 0.48
N SER A 108 8.37 -13.78 1.80
CA SER A 108 7.25 -13.53 2.71
C SER A 108 6.79 -12.07 2.70
N ASP A 109 7.74 -11.13 2.65
CA ASP A 109 7.45 -9.70 2.67
C ASP A 109 6.83 -9.25 1.35
N LEU A 110 7.37 -9.75 0.22
CA LEU A 110 6.78 -9.55 -1.10
C LEU A 110 5.35 -10.10 -1.19
N LEU A 111 5.12 -11.33 -0.71
CA LEU A 111 3.80 -11.93 -0.68
C LEU A 111 2.85 -11.15 0.24
N GLY A 112 3.35 -10.63 1.37
CA GLY A 112 2.62 -9.72 2.24
C GLY A 112 2.17 -8.48 1.49
N ASN A 113 3.08 -7.80 0.78
CA ASN A 113 2.78 -6.62 -0.03
C ASN A 113 1.63 -6.89 -1.03
N TRP A 114 1.74 -7.99 -1.78
CA TRP A 114 0.76 -8.36 -2.79
C TRP A 114 -0.58 -8.76 -2.19
N LEU A 115 -0.56 -9.55 -1.11
CA LEU A 115 -1.78 -9.96 -0.40
C LEU A 115 -2.54 -8.73 0.10
N GLY A 116 -1.85 -7.78 0.73
CA GLY A 116 -2.44 -6.52 1.18
C GLY A 116 -3.13 -5.74 0.06
N ALA A 117 -2.42 -5.51 -1.05
CA ALA A 117 -2.95 -4.81 -2.22
C ALA A 117 -4.17 -5.52 -2.82
N MET A 118 -4.08 -6.85 -2.99
CA MET A 118 -5.16 -7.67 -3.56
C MET A 118 -6.39 -7.72 -2.64
N THR A 119 -6.20 -7.86 -1.32
CA THR A 119 -7.31 -7.85 -0.35
C THR A 119 -8.07 -6.54 -0.42
N VAL A 120 -7.37 -5.40 -0.37
CA VAL A 120 -8.04 -4.09 -0.38
C VAL A 120 -8.75 -3.84 -1.71
N ILE A 121 -8.15 -4.19 -2.85
CA ILE A 121 -8.82 -3.99 -4.14
C ILE A 121 -10.04 -4.90 -4.30
N ALA A 122 -9.97 -6.15 -3.82
CA ALA A 122 -11.09 -7.09 -3.85
C ALA A 122 -12.26 -6.56 -3.01
N LEU A 123 -11.97 -6.01 -1.82
CA LEU A 123 -12.96 -5.38 -0.97
C LEU A 123 -13.61 -4.15 -1.65
N ILE A 124 -12.81 -3.28 -2.28
CA ILE A 124 -13.33 -2.15 -3.08
C ILE A 124 -14.25 -2.65 -4.20
N GLY A 125 -13.86 -3.71 -4.90
CA GLY A 125 -14.68 -4.37 -5.93
C GLY A 125 -16.01 -4.88 -5.38
N TYR A 126 -15.97 -5.59 -4.26
CA TYR A 126 -17.14 -6.15 -3.58
C TYR A 126 -18.13 -5.06 -3.14
N TRP A 127 -17.64 -3.96 -2.55
CA TRP A 127 -18.52 -2.86 -2.16
C TRP A 127 -19.12 -2.14 -3.36
N HIS A 128 -18.36 -2.00 -4.45
CA HIS A 128 -18.88 -1.39 -5.67
C HIS A 128 -20.00 -2.21 -6.30
N SER A 129 -19.84 -3.54 -6.42
CA SER A 129 -20.88 -4.41 -6.98
C SER A 129 -22.17 -4.37 -6.15
N ARG A 130 -22.05 -4.51 -4.82
CA ARG A 130 -23.18 -4.39 -3.88
C ARG A 130 -23.93 -3.08 -4.00
N THR A 131 -23.23 -1.97 -4.24
CA THR A 131 -23.86 -0.65 -4.37
C THR A 131 -24.61 -0.52 -5.68
N ASN A 132 -24.05 -1.02 -6.79
CA ASN A 132 -24.71 -0.99 -8.09
C ASN A 132 -25.99 -1.86 -8.11
N GLU A 133 -25.97 -3.04 -7.49
CA GLU A 133 -27.15 -3.91 -7.35
C GLU A 133 -28.30 -3.20 -6.63
N ARG A 134 -28.01 -2.50 -5.52
CA ARG A 134 -29.01 -1.75 -4.75
C ARG A 134 -29.63 -0.60 -5.55
N LEU A 135 -28.84 0.08 -6.38
CA LEU A 135 -29.33 1.16 -7.23
C LEU A 135 -30.25 0.64 -8.34
N GLN A 136 -29.95 -0.54 -8.89
CA GLN A 136 -30.81 -1.17 -9.91
C GLN A 136 -32.15 -1.65 -9.36
N GLN A 137 -32.22 -2.03 -8.08
CA GLN A 137 -33.47 -2.46 -7.43
C GLN A 137 -34.37 -1.29 -6.98
N ALA A 138 -33.82 -0.07 -6.89
CA ALA A 138 -34.54 1.12 -6.44
C ALA A 138 -35.20 1.91 -7.58
N VAL A 139 -35.03 1.47 -8.83
CA VAL A 139 -35.60 2.05 -10.06
C VAL A 139 -36.74 1.17 -10.55
#